data_AF-A0A2D4LWX3-F1
#
_entry.id   AF-A0A2D4LWX3-F1
#
_cell.length_a   1.000
_cell.length_b   1.000
_cell.length_c   1.000
_cell.angle_alpha   90.00
_cell.angle_beta   90.00
_cell.angle_gamma   90.00
#
_symmetry.space_group_name_H-M   'P 1'
#
loop_
_entity.id
_entity.type
_entity.pdbx_description
1 polymer ?
#
loop_
_entity_poly.entity_id
_entity_poly.type
_entity_poly.pdbx_seq_one_letter_code
_entity_poly.pdbx_strand_id
1 'polypeptide(L)'
;DDFRIRLTQVMKEETRTPLAFRYCAILNAVNYIATILADWADNVFFLQLQQAALEMSAESDTLSKLQLGQLASLESSVFDEMIHLLERLKHDMLTRQVDHVFKEVKEVAKIYKRERWLSLPSQAEQAVMSLSSSACPLLLTLSDRLLQLEQQLCYTLFKIFWQMLAEQIDLFIYQEVILANHFNEGGAAQLQFDMTRNLFPLFSHYCKRPENYFKHIKEACIVLNLNIGSALLLKDVLQTATETRTGIAFNSNQPTAVATLNELGIYKLAPKDVEILLNLRTNWPNTGR
;
A
#
# COMPACT_ATOMS: atom_id res chain seq x y z
N ASP A 1 13.37 -27.53 17.08
CA ASP A 1 14.39 -26.47 17.02
C ASP A 1 15.29 -26.48 15.79
N ASP A 2 15.85 -27.62 15.38
CA ASP A 2 16.85 -27.67 14.30
C ASP A 2 16.35 -27.12 12.94
N PHE A 3 15.12 -27.47 12.55
CA PHE A 3 14.51 -26.93 11.32
C PHE A 3 14.37 -25.41 11.33
N ARG A 4 13.94 -24.82 12.46
CA ARG A 4 13.80 -23.37 12.64
C ARG A 4 15.14 -22.65 12.48
N ILE A 5 16.18 -23.18 13.12
CA ILE A 5 17.53 -22.61 13.06
C ILE A 5 18.03 -22.63 11.62
N ARG A 6 17.87 -23.76 10.94
CA ARG A 6 18.29 -23.93 9.56
C ARG A 6 17.54 -23.02 8.60
N LEU A 7 16.22 -22.89 8.76
CA LEU A 7 15.38 -22.00 7.97
C LEU A 7 15.83 -20.53 8.11
N THR A 8 16.13 -20.10 9.33
CA THR A 8 16.63 -18.75 9.61
C THR A 8 18.03 -18.53 9.03
N GLN A 9 18.90 -19.54 9.10
CA GLN A 9 20.25 -19.47 8.56
C GLN A 9 20.24 -19.37 7.03
N VAL A 10 19.47 -20.24 6.36
CA VAL A 10 19.35 -20.22 4.90
C VAL A 10 18.73 -18.90 4.44
N MET A 11 17.75 -18.36 5.17
CA MET A 11 17.22 -17.02 4.88
C MET A 11 18.35 -15.97 4.97
N LYS A 12 19.15 -15.96 6.06
CA LYS A 12 20.25 -15.00 6.23
C LYS A 12 21.27 -15.06 5.09
N GLU A 13 21.61 -16.26 4.63
CA GLU A 13 22.53 -16.47 3.51
C GLU A 13 21.97 -15.93 2.19
N GLU A 14 20.67 -16.10 1.95
CA GLU A 14 19.98 -15.69 0.72
C GLU A 14 19.48 -14.23 0.76
N THR A 15 19.61 -13.51 1.88
CA THR A 15 19.12 -12.12 2.04
C THR A 15 19.70 -11.14 1.02
N ARG A 16 20.87 -11.43 0.45
CA ARG A 16 21.53 -10.58 -0.54
C ARG A 16 20.80 -10.56 -1.88
N THR A 17 20.01 -11.59 -2.17
CA THR A 17 19.29 -11.77 -3.43
C THR A 17 17.83 -12.13 -3.15
N PRO A 18 17.01 -11.18 -2.66
CA PRO A 18 15.65 -11.46 -2.18
C PRO A 18 14.69 -11.89 -3.30
N LEU A 19 15.06 -11.69 -4.57
CA LEU A 19 14.29 -12.10 -5.73
C LEU A 19 14.77 -13.42 -6.35
N ALA A 20 15.79 -14.05 -5.76
CA ALA A 20 16.31 -15.32 -6.27
C ALA A 20 15.29 -16.45 -6.06
N PHE A 21 15.30 -17.42 -6.96
CA PHE A 21 14.42 -18.59 -6.91
C PHE A 21 14.45 -19.28 -5.54
N ARG A 22 15.63 -19.43 -4.93
CA ARG A 22 15.78 -20.07 -3.62
C ARG A 22 15.07 -19.30 -2.51
N TYR A 23 15.18 -17.97 -2.51
CA TYR A 23 14.51 -17.11 -1.54
C TYR A 23 12.99 -17.26 -1.64
N CYS A 24 12.45 -17.22 -2.86
CA CYS A 24 11.02 -17.44 -3.12
C CYS A 24 10.56 -18.85 -2.73
N ALA A 25 11.36 -19.88 -3.01
CA ALA A 25 11.05 -21.26 -2.64
C ALA A 25 10.99 -21.46 -1.12
N ILE A 26 11.92 -20.84 -0.38
CA ILE A 26 11.89 -20.83 1.09
C ILE A 26 10.62 -20.14 1.57
N LEU A 27 10.29 -18.96 1.04
CA LEU A 27 9.10 -18.22 1.43
C LEU A 27 7.81 -19.01 1.18
N ASN A 28 7.70 -19.69 0.03
CA ASN A 28 6.59 -20.60 -0.27
C ASN A 28 6.50 -21.74 0.76
N ALA A 29 7.63 -22.35 1.13
CA ALA A 29 7.67 -23.41 2.13
C ALA A 29 7.25 -22.90 3.52
N VAL A 30 7.71 -21.72 3.93
CA VAL A 30 7.30 -21.07 5.19
C VAL A 30 5.79 -20.88 5.22
N ASN A 31 5.23 -20.30 4.16
CA ASN A 31 3.78 -20.08 4.07
C ASN A 31 3.01 -21.41 4.10
N TYR A 32 3.48 -22.42 3.35
CA TYR A 32 2.83 -23.71 3.32
C TYR A 32 2.81 -24.39 4.69
N ILE A 33 3.95 -24.43 5.39
CA ILE A 33 4.03 -25.03 6.73
C ILE A 33 3.14 -24.27 7.71
N ALA A 34 3.14 -22.93 7.68
CA ALA A 34 2.26 -22.13 8.54
C ALA A 34 0.79 -22.45 8.30
N THR A 35 0.36 -22.58 7.04
CA THR A 35 -1.01 -22.96 6.69
C THR A 35 -1.37 -24.36 7.19
N ILE A 36 -0.50 -25.36 6.99
CA ILE A 36 -0.76 -26.73 7.47
C ILE A 36 -0.84 -26.80 8.99
N LEU A 37 0.03 -26.09 9.71
CA LEU A 37 0.00 -26.05 11.17
C LEU A 37 -1.27 -25.36 11.68
N ALA A 38 -1.75 -24.33 11.01
CA ALA A 38 -3.03 -23.70 11.32
C ALA A 38 -4.21 -24.66 11.09
N ASP A 39 -4.22 -25.39 9.97
CA ASP A 39 -5.26 -26.39 9.70
C ASP A 39 -5.24 -27.54 10.74
N TRP A 40 -4.04 -27.89 11.23
CA TRP A 40 -3.88 -28.91 12.27
C TRP A 40 -4.28 -28.43 13.65
N ALA A 41 -4.09 -27.13 13.94
CA ALA A 41 -4.55 -26.52 15.19
C ALA A 41 -6.06 -26.71 15.40
N ASP A 42 -6.85 -26.66 14.31
CA ASP A 42 -8.30 -26.81 14.35
C ASP A 42 -8.78 -28.27 14.24
N ASN A 43 -7.86 -29.24 14.12
CA ASN A 43 -8.22 -30.64 13.95
C ASN A 43 -8.52 -31.31 15.30
N VAL A 44 -9.67 -31.98 15.38
CA VAL A 44 -10.14 -32.72 16.56
C VAL A 44 -9.08 -33.63 17.16
N PHE A 45 -8.27 -34.30 16.34
CA PHE A 45 -7.19 -35.16 16.83
C PHE A 45 -6.17 -34.40 17.67
N PHE A 46 -5.71 -33.23 17.21
CA PHE A 46 -4.71 -32.44 17.93
C PHE A 46 -5.32 -31.71 19.14
N LEU A 47 -6.60 -31.32 19.07
CA LEU A 47 -7.33 -30.81 20.22
C LEU A 47 -7.48 -31.87 21.32
N GLN A 48 -7.79 -33.12 20.96
CA GLN A 48 -7.85 -34.24 21.89
C GLN A 48 -6.48 -34.59 22.46
N LEU A 49 -5.42 -34.56 21.65
CA LEU A 49 -4.05 -34.78 22.12
C LEU A 49 -3.63 -33.69 23.11
N GLN A 50 -3.96 -32.44 22.83
CA GLN A 50 -3.74 -31.33 23.75
C GLN A 50 -4.50 -31.58 25.06
N GLN A 51 -5.79 -31.92 25.00
CA GLN A 51 -6.57 -32.27 26.18
C GLN A 51 -5.93 -33.40 27.00
N ALA A 52 -5.50 -34.50 26.38
CA ALA A 52 -4.88 -35.62 27.07
C ALA A 52 -3.56 -35.24 27.75
N ALA A 53 -2.70 -34.44 27.08
CA ALA A 53 -1.47 -33.95 27.66
C ALA A 53 -1.71 -33.04 28.89
N LEU A 54 -2.81 -32.31 28.88
CA LEU A 54 -3.23 -31.43 29.97
C LEU A 54 -3.78 -32.21 31.16
N GLU A 55 -4.59 -33.25 30.92
CA GLU A 55 -5.10 -34.15 31.96
C GLU A 55 -3.95 -34.81 32.72
N MET A 56 -2.92 -35.30 32.01
CA MET A 56 -1.70 -35.84 32.63
C MET A 56 -0.91 -34.80 33.44
N SER A 57 -0.96 -33.52 33.05
CA SER A 57 -0.24 -32.43 33.73
C SER A 57 -0.99 -31.90 34.96
N ALA A 58 -2.33 -32.00 34.97
CA ALA A 58 -3.18 -31.59 36.09
C ALA A 58 -3.03 -32.52 37.30
N GLU A 59 -2.79 -33.83 37.07
CA GLU A 59 -2.51 -34.81 38.12
C GLU A 59 -1.17 -34.58 38.84
N SER A 60 -0.29 -33.77 38.25
CA SER A 60 1.07 -33.47 38.73
C SER A 60 1.15 -32.23 39.65
N ASP A 61 0.04 -31.53 39.91
CA ASP A 61 -0.04 -30.31 40.76
C ASP A 61 0.90 -29.15 40.30
N THR A 62 1.35 -29.19 39.05
CA THR A 62 2.38 -28.28 38.51
C THR A 62 1.84 -27.04 37.78
N LEU A 63 0.53 -26.96 37.51
CA LEU A 63 -0.07 -25.87 36.70
C LEU A 63 -0.75 -24.79 37.54
N SER A 64 -0.55 -23.53 37.15
CA SER A 64 -1.20 -22.38 37.79
C SER A 64 -2.69 -22.29 37.41
N LYS A 65 -3.53 -21.75 38.32
CA LYS A 65 -4.98 -21.54 38.09
C LYS A 65 -5.30 -20.69 36.85
N LEU A 66 -4.37 -19.82 36.46
CA LEU A 66 -4.51 -18.92 35.31
C LEU A 66 -4.29 -19.67 33.98
N GLN A 67 -3.31 -20.59 33.96
CA GLN A 67 -3.15 -21.55 32.86
C GLN A 67 -4.40 -22.42 32.76
N LEU A 68 -4.90 -22.97 33.88
CA LEU A 68 -6.11 -23.81 33.88
C LEU A 68 -7.36 -23.09 33.29
N GLY A 69 -7.46 -21.78 33.47
CA GLY A 69 -8.54 -20.95 32.89
C GLY A 69 -8.41 -20.72 31.38
N GLN A 70 -7.20 -20.45 30.87
CA GLN A 70 -6.93 -20.38 29.42
C GLN A 70 -7.04 -21.76 28.74
N LEU A 71 -6.84 -22.82 29.51
CA LEU A 71 -6.92 -24.21 29.07
C LEU A 71 -8.37 -24.71 28.96
N ALA A 72 -9.26 -24.25 29.85
CA ALA A 72 -10.69 -24.57 29.78
C ALA A 72 -11.42 -23.83 28.64
N SER A 73 -10.84 -22.72 28.15
CA SER A 73 -11.40 -21.95 27.04
C SER A 73 -10.97 -22.45 25.64
N LEU A 74 -10.02 -23.40 25.54
CA LEU A 74 -9.42 -23.85 24.27
C LEU A 74 -8.93 -22.68 23.39
N GLU A 75 -8.56 -21.55 23.99
CA GLU A 75 -8.23 -20.32 23.26
C GLU A 75 -6.86 -20.34 22.58
N SER A 76 -6.01 -21.34 22.85
CA SER A 76 -4.68 -21.46 22.26
C SER A 76 -4.35 -22.89 21.83
N SER A 77 -3.79 -23.05 20.63
CA SER A 77 -3.29 -24.31 20.08
C SER A 77 -1.84 -24.58 20.43
N VAL A 78 -1.46 -25.86 20.49
CA VAL A 78 -0.07 -26.31 20.65
C VAL A 78 0.87 -25.83 19.54
N PHE A 79 0.33 -25.38 18.41
CA PHE A 79 1.10 -24.90 17.27
C PHE A 79 1.25 -23.38 17.21
N ASP A 80 0.54 -22.62 18.05
CA ASP A 80 0.43 -21.15 17.93
C ASP A 80 1.79 -20.46 17.93
N GLU A 81 2.70 -20.84 18.84
CA GLU A 81 4.04 -20.23 18.90
C GLU A 81 4.82 -20.43 17.59
N MET A 82 4.75 -21.64 17.01
CA MET A 82 5.43 -21.96 15.74
C MET A 82 4.77 -21.22 14.57
N ILE A 83 3.44 -21.16 14.54
CA ILE A 83 2.68 -20.42 13.52
C ILE A 83 3.08 -18.94 13.58
N HIS A 84 3.06 -18.32 14.76
CA HIS A 84 3.46 -16.92 14.94
C HIS A 84 4.89 -16.64 14.47
N LEU A 85 5.81 -17.56 14.75
CA LEU A 85 7.18 -17.43 14.28
C LEU A 85 7.29 -17.51 12.75
N LEU A 86 6.62 -18.47 12.12
CA LEU A 86 6.63 -18.64 10.66
C LEU A 86 5.95 -17.45 9.97
N GLU A 87 4.86 -16.94 10.53
CA GLU A 87 4.16 -15.75 10.06
C GLU A 87 5.04 -14.49 10.14
N ARG A 88 5.78 -14.32 11.24
CA ARG A 88 6.76 -13.24 11.36
C ARG A 88 7.87 -13.38 10.33
N LEU A 89 8.41 -14.58 10.15
CA LEU A 89 9.44 -14.84 9.15
C LEU A 89 8.94 -14.56 7.74
N LYS A 90 7.72 -14.99 7.41
CA LYS A 90 7.04 -14.69 6.14
C LYS A 90 6.94 -13.19 5.90
N HIS A 91 6.47 -12.43 6.90
CA HIS A 91 6.33 -10.98 6.80
C HIS A 91 7.69 -10.29 6.60
N ASP A 92 8.70 -10.66 7.39
CA ASP A 92 10.06 -10.13 7.26
C ASP A 92 10.64 -10.43 5.86
N MET A 93 10.38 -11.62 5.33
CA MET A 93 10.87 -12.02 4.01
C MET A 93 10.18 -11.26 2.87
N LEU A 94 8.85 -11.11 2.94
CA LEU A 94 8.06 -10.32 1.98
C LEU A 94 8.47 -8.85 1.99
N THR A 95 8.63 -8.26 3.17
CA THR A 95 9.05 -6.86 3.32
C THR A 95 10.37 -6.60 2.61
N ARG A 96 11.35 -7.49 2.76
CA ARG A 96 12.64 -7.37 2.04
C ARG A 96 12.50 -7.48 0.52
N GLN A 97 11.59 -8.32 0.01
CA GLN A 97 11.32 -8.37 -1.43
C GLN A 97 10.72 -7.04 -1.92
N VAL A 98 9.74 -6.52 -1.19
CA VAL A 98 9.08 -5.25 -1.51
C VAL A 98 10.09 -4.11 -1.51
N ASP A 99 10.88 -3.98 -0.44
CA ASP A 99 11.88 -2.91 -0.31
C ASP A 99 12.95 -2.98 -1.41
N HIS A 100 13.35 -4.20 -1.81
CA HIS A 100 14.30 -4.38 -2.90
C HIS A 100 13.74 -3.92 -4.25
N VAL A 101 12.54 -4.39 -4.61
CA VAL A 101 11.87 -3.98 -5.86
C VAL A 101 11.57 -2.49 -5.86
N PHE A 102 11.05 -1.97 -4.74
CA PHE A 102 10.75 -0.55 -4.59
C PHE A 102 12.01 0.31 -4.74
N LYS A 103 13.17 -0.14 -4.21
CA LYS A 103 14.43 0.56 -4.42
C LYS A 103 14.82 0.63 -5.90
N GLU A 104 14.70 -0.46 -6.66
CA GLU A 104 14.98 -0.45 -8.10
C GLU A 104 14.04 0.50 -8.86
N VAL A 105 12.74 0.40 -8.58
CA VAL A 105 11.67 1.27 -9.12
C VAL A 105 11.97 2.75 -8.82
N LYS A 106 12.34 3.07 -7.58
CA LYS A 106 12.67 4.44 -7.16
C LYS A 106 13.91 4.99 -7.88
N GLU A 107 14.92 4.16 -8.11
CA GLU A 107 16.13 4.57 -8.83
C GLU A 107 15.83 4.98 -10.27
N VAL A 108 15.04 4.17 -11.00
CA VAL A 108 14.65 4.49 -12.39
C VAL A 108 13.62 5.61 -12.47
N ALA A 109 12.78 5.78 -11.45
CA ALA A 109 11.77 6.85 -11.38
C ALA A 109 12.37 8.27 -11.22
N LYS A 110 13.68 8.40 -10.96
CA LYS A 110 14.35 9.71 -10.85
C LYS A 110 14.17 10.59 -12.08
N ILE A 111 14.02 9.97 -13.26
CA ILE A 111 13.79 10.69 -14.52
C ILE A 111 12.36 11.23 -14.56
N TYR A 112 11.36 10.39 -14.24
CA TYR A 112 9.95 10.78 -14.16
C TYR A 112 9.70 11.91 -13.14
N LYS A 113 10.38 11.86 -11.99
CA LYS A 113 10.34 12.91 -10.97
C LYS A 113 10.75 14.29 -11.49
N ARG A 114 11.63 14.34 -12.49
CA ARG A 114 12.18 15.57 -13.10
C ARG A 114 11.45 15.99 -14.37
N GLU A 115 10.33 15.35 -14.70
CA GLU A 115 9.51 15.73 -15.83
C GLU A 115 9.09 17.20 -15.74
N ARG A 116 9.01 17.88 -16.88
CA ARG A 116 8.72 19.32 -16.92
C ARG A 116 7.22 19.58 -16.83
N TRP A 117 6.60 19.14 -15.73
CA TRP A 117 5.15 19.20 -15.48
C TRP A 117 4.50 20.57 -15.73
N LEU A 118 5.24 21.66 -15.50
CA LEU A 118 4.78 23.04 -15.74
C LEU A 118 4.79 23.48 -17.21
N SER A 119 5.52 22.77 -18.06
CA SER A 119 5.76 23.14 -19.46
C SER A 119 5.21 22.12 -20.45
N LEU A 120 4.43 21.16 -19.97
CA LEU A 120 3.75 20.20 -20.84
C LEU A 120 2.61 20.90 -21.61
N PRO A 121 2.44 20.59 -22.91
CA PRO A 121 1.40 21.20 -23.73
C PRO A 121 0.01 20.83 -23.22
N SER A 122 -0.97 21.70 -23.45
CA SER A 122 -2.36 21.43 -23.06
C SER A 122 -2.96 20.28 -23.87
N GLN A 123 -4.03 19.66 -23.37
CA GLN A 123 -4.75 18.63 -24.15
C GLN A 123 -5.27 19.17 -25.49
N ALA A 124 -5.62 20.46 -25.58
CA ALA A 124 -6.05 21.08 -26.83
C ALA A 124 -4.91 21.19 -27.87
N GLU A 125 -3.66 21.23 -27.41
CA GLU A 125 -2.46 21.28 -28.24
C GLU A 125 -1.94 19.87 -28.63
N GLN A 126 -2.45 18.82 -27.99
CA GLN A 126 -2.07 17.43 -28.26
C GLN A 126 -3.22 16.65 -28.91
N ALA A 127 -2.99 16.13 -30.12
CA ALA A 127 -4.00 15.33 -30.82
C ALA A 127 -4.34 14.00 -30.11
N VAL A 128 -3.33 13.34 -29.50
CA VAL A 128 -3.50 12.09 -28.74
C VAL A 128 -2.48 12.08 -27.59
N MET A 129 -2.95 11.82 -26.38
CA MET A 129 -2.08 11.61 -25.22
C MET A 129 -1.42 10.24 -25.27
N SER A 130 -0.15 10.17 -24.89
CA SER A 130 0.63 8.93 -24.78
C SER A 130 1.35 8.89 -23.45
N LEU A 131 1.87 7.71 -23.08
CA LEU A 131 2.65 7.57 -21.86
C LEU A 131 3.88 8.48 -21.89
N SER A 132 4.13 9.20 -20.79
CA SER A 132 5.35 9.99 -20.62
C SER A 132 6.58 9.11 -20.83
N SER A 133 7.48 9.50 -21.74
CA SER A 133 8.69 8.71 -22.04
C SER A 133 9.59 8.53 -20.80
N SER A 134 9.57 9.51 -19.90
CA SER A 134 10.27 9.48 -18.60
C SER A 134 9.66 8.46 -17.61
N ALA A 135 8.40 8.06 -17.77
CA ALA A 135 7.73 7.03 -16.98
C ALA A 135 8.01 5.60 -17.48
N CYS A 136 8.41 5.43 -18.74
CA CYS A 136 8.62 4.10 -19.33
C CYS A 136 9.59 3.21 -18.51
N PRO A 137 10.78 3.67 -18.08
CA PRO A 137 11.70 2.84 -17.30
C PRO A 137 11.09 2.36 -15.97
N LEU A 138 10.31 3.23 -15.32
CA LEU A 138 9.58 2.92 -14.09
C LEU A 138 8.56 1.80 -14.32
N LEU A 139 7.69 1.94 -15.33
CA LEU A 139 6.62 0.98 -15.59
C LEU A 139 7.15 -0.36 -16.09
N LEU A 140 8.20 -0.36 -16.92
CA LEU A 140 8.86 -1.59 -17.38
C LEU A 140 9.50 -2.35 -16.22
N THR A 141 10.27 -1.65 -15.38
CA THR A 141 10.91 -2.27 -14.20
C THR A 141 9.86 -2.87 -13.27
N LEU A 142 8.75 -2.17 -13.04
CA LEU A 142 7.65 -2.67 -12.21
C LEU A 142 6.99 -3.91 -12.82
N SER A 143 6.69 -3.87 -14.12
CA SER A 143 6.08 -4.98 -14.86
C SER A 143 6.96 -6.23 -14.82
N ASP A 144 8.26 -6.10 -15.07
CA ASP A 144 9.21 -7.21 -15.08
C ASP A 144 9.30 -7.87 -13.69
N ARG A 145 9.34 -7.08 -12.62
CA ARG A 145 9.42 -7.59 -11.24
C ARG A 145 8.13 -8.24 -10.77
N LEU A 146 6.97 -7.68 -11.15
CA LEU A 146 5.69 -8.31 -10.87
C LEU A 146 5.59 -9.67 -11.56
N LEU A 147 5.91 -9.76 -12.86
CA LEU A 147 5.90 -11.01 -13.60
C LEU A 147 6.86 -12.05 -13.02
N GLN A 148 8.09 -11.64 -12.68
CA GLN A 148 9.09 -12.51 -12.08
C GLN A 148 8.57 -13.14 -10.78
N LEU A 149 7.98 -12.34 -9.89
CA LEU A 149 7.52 -12.83 -8.59
C LEU A 149 6.20 -13.59 -8.67
N GLU A 150 5.31 -13.22 -9.61
CA GLU A 150 4.09 -13.99 -9.91
C GLU A 150 4.42 -15.44 -10.30
N GLN A 151 5.51 -15.65 -11.06
CA GLN A 151 5.95 -16.97 -11.48
C GLN A 151 6.64 -17.79 -10.37
N GLN A 152 7.12 -17.14 -9.31
CA GLN A 152 7.94 -17.78 -8.28
C GLN A 152 7.24 -17.93 -6.92
N LEU A 153 6.26 -17.09 -6.62
CA LEU A 153 5.51 -17.12 -5.37
C LEU A 153 4.16 -17.80 -5.56
N CYS A 154 3.66 -18.47 -4.51
CA CYS A 154 2.27 -18.91 -4.51
C CYS A 154 1.32 -17.69 -4.50
N TYR A 155 0.09 -17.88 -4.96
CA TYR A 155 -0.90 -16.80 -5.11
C TYR A 155 -1.05 -15.93 -3.86
N THR A 156 -1.17 -16.55 -2.67
CA THR A 156 -1.34 -15.84 -1.40
C THR A 156 -0.16 -14.89 -1.12
N LEU A 157 1.07 -15.37 -1.33
CA LEU A 157 2.27 -14.58 -1.10
C LEU A 157 2.42 -13.47 -2.13
N PHE A 158 2.22 -13.78 -3.41
CA PHE A 158 2.27 -12.79 -4.48
C PHE A 158 1.24 -11.69 -4.26
N LYS A 159 0.04 -12.05 -3.80
CA LYS A 159 -1.02 -11.09 -3.48
C LYS A 159 -0.60 -10.09 -2.40
N ILE A 160 -0.06 -10.59 -1.29
CA ILE A 160 0.43 -9.71 -0.21
C ILE A 160 1.57 -8.84 -0.72
N PHE A 161 2.51 -9.43 -1.46
CA PHE A 161 3.66 -8.72 -2.03
C PHE A 161 3.22 -7.52 -2.90
N TRP A 162 2.38 -7.73 -3.92
CA TRP A 162 2.05 -6.63 -4.83
C TRP A 162 1.20 -5.55 -4.15
N GLN A 163 0.38 -5.91 -3.15
CA GLN A 163 -0.40 -4.94 -2.38
C GLN A 163 0.50 -4.03 -1.54
N MET A 164 1.49 -4.60 -0.87
CA MET A 164 2.51 -3.83 -0.13
C MET A 164 3.33 -2.94 -1.07
N LEU A 165 3.71 -3.46 -2.23
CA LEU A 165 4.46 -2.69 -3.24
C LEU A 165 3.61 -1.53 -3.80
N ALA A 166 2.34 -1.76 -4.10
CA ALA A 166 1.43 -0.73 -4.57
C ALA A 166 1.28 0.42 -3.57
N GLU A 167 1.19 0.12 -2.27
CA GLU A 167 1.15 1.13 -1.21
C GLU A 167 2.43 1.98 -1.14
N GLN A 168 3.62 1.36 -1.24
CA GLN A 168 4.88 2.10 -1.29
C GLN A 168 4.98 3.00 -2.54
N ILE A 169 4.52 2.51 -3.70
CA ILE A 169 4.49 3.28 -4.95
C ILE A 169 3.49 4.44 -4.87
N ASP A 170 2.30 4.21 -4.29
CA ASP A 170 1.28 5.25 -4.05
C ASP A 170 1.87 6.44 -3.29
N LEU A 171 2.49 6.15 -2.14
CA LEU A 171 3.12 7.15 -1.30
C LEU A 171 4.31 7.83 -1.99
N PHE A 172 5.15 7.07 -2.70
CA PHE A 172 6.31 7.61 -3.39
C PHE A 172 5.94 8.60 -4.48
N ILE A 173 5.03 8.24 -5.40
CA ILE A 173 4.63 9.13 -6.47
C ILE A 173 3.92 10.36 -5.88
N TYR A 174 3.04 10.15 -4.90
CA TYR A 174 2.38 11.26 -4.21
C TYR A 174 3.37 12.25 -3.58
N GLN A 175 4.32 11.77 -2.78
CA GLN A 175 5.24 12.64 -2.04
C GLN A 175 6.38 13.19 -2.91
N GLU A 176 6.99 12.36 -3.74
CA GLU A 176 8.22 12.71 -4.45
C GLU A 176 8.01 13.19 -5.88
N VAL A 177 6.84 12.95 -6.48
CA VAL A 177 6.50 13.45 -7.82
C VAL A 177 5.44 14.54 -7.71
N ILE A 178 4.31 14.25 -7.08
CA ILE A 178 3.18 15.19 -7.04
C ILE A 178 3.49 16.39 -6.13
N LEU A 179 3.71 16.16 -4.84
CA LEU A 179 3.95 17.26 -3.89
C LEU A 179 5.27 18.01 -4.12
N ALA A 180 6.20 17.43 -4.88
CA ALA A 180 7.49 18.03 -5.20
C ALA A 180 7.48 18.92 -6.46
N ASN A 181 6.37 18.96 -7.20
CA ASN A 181 6.27 19.67 -8.47
C ASN A 181 5.03 20.57 -8.52
N HIS A 182 5.07 21.54 -9.43
CA HIS A 182 3.89 22.32 -9.80
C HIS A 182 3.40 21.87 -11.17
N PHE A 183 2.13 22.13 -11.47
CA PHE A 183 1.46 21.62 -12.66
C PHE A 183 0.71 22.74 -13.37
N ASN A 184 0.90 22.83 -14.69
CA ASN A 184 -0.05 23.50 -15.55
C ASN A 184 -1.22 22.54 -15.87
N GLU A 185 -2.16 22.95 -16.72
CA GLU A 185 -3.27 22.06 -17.14
C GLU A 185 -2.78 20.80 -17.87
N GLY A 186 -1.86 20.96 -18.82
CA GLY A 186 -1.30 19.85 -19.60
C GLY A 186 -0.59 18.81 -18.74
N GLY A 187 0.23 19.24 -17.77
CA GLY A 187 0.94 18.36 -16.87
C GLY A 187 0.03 17.63 -15.88
N ALA A 188 -1.00 18.30 -15.36
CA ALA A 188 -2.00 17.65 -14.50
C ALA A 188 -2.78 16.55 -15.27
N ALA A 189 -3.13 16.85 -16.53
CA ALA A 189 -3.76 15.90 -17.42
C ALA A 189 -2.82 14.73 -17.78
N GLN A 190 -1.55 15.02 -18.09
CA GLN A 190 -0.54 14.00 -18.41
C GLN A 190 -0.29 13.06 -17.23
N LEU A 191 -0.19 13.60 -16.01
CA LEU A 191 -0.10 12.78 -14.80
C LEU A 191 -1.32 11.87 -14.68
N GLN A 192 -2.53 12.41 -14.85
CA GLN A 192 -3.76 11.60 -14.81
C GLN A 192 -3.75 10.49 -15.87
N PHE A 193 -3.28 10.78 -17.08
CA PHE A 193 -3.15 9.79 -18.15
C PHE A 193 -2.16 8.68 -17.78
N ASP A 194 -0.95 9.04 -17.34
CA ASP A 194 0.08 8.09 -16.93
C ASP A 194 -0.44 7.14 -15.85
N MET A 195 -1.19 7.66 -14.86
CA MET A 195 -1.73 6.86 -13.76
C MET A 195 -2.90 5.98 -14.22
N THR A 196 -3.92 6.57 -14.83
CA THR A 196 -5.20 5.89 -15.12
C THR A 196 -5.13 4.97 -16.33
N ARG A 197 -4.27 5.26 -17.31
CA ARG A 197 -4.14 4.47 -18.54
C ARG A 197 -2.95 3.52 -18.54
N ASN A 198 -2.00 3.67 -17.59
CA ASN A 198 -0.79 2.86 -17.57
C ASN A 198 -0.50 2.26 -16.20
N LEU A 199 -0.18 3.06 -15.17
CA LEU A 199 0.23 2.53 -13.87
C LEU A 199 -0.85 1.63 -13.23
N PHE A 200 -2.10 2.11 -13.09
CA PHE A 200 -3.15 1.29 -12.47
C PHE A 200 -3.45 0.04 -13.30
N PRO A 201 -3.59 0.13 -14.64
CA PRO A 201 -3.80 -1.04 -15.49
C PRO A 201 -2.76 -2.16 -15.36
N LEU A 202 -1.50 -1.87 -14.99
CA LEU A 202 -0.49 -2.92 -14.73
C LEU A 202 -0.96 -3.94 -13.68
N PHE A 203 -1.79 -3.52 -12.73
CA PHE A 203 -2.30 -4.37 -11.64
C PHE A 203 -3.67 -4.99 -11.95
N SER A 204 -4.25 -4.74 -13.13
CA SER A 204 -5.57 -5.27 -13.53
C SER A 204 -5.60 -6.79 -13.64
N HIS A 205 -4.45 -7.43 -13.89
CA HIS A 205 -4.32 -8.88 -13.88
C HIS A 205 -4.54 -9.47 -12.48
N TYR A 206 -4.34 -8.68 -11.43
CA TYR A 206 -4.29 -9.13 -10.04
C TYR A 206 -5.51 -8.70 -9.22
N CYS A 207 -6.23 -7.66 -9.67
CA CYS A 207 -7.47 -7.22 -9.03
C CYS A 207 -8.39 -6.45 -9.98
N LYS A 208 -9.68 -6.38 -9.64
CA LYS A 208 -10.71 -5.73 -10.48
C LYS A 208 -10.66 -4.19 -10.47
N ARG A 209 -10.10 -3.59 -9.41
CA ARG A 209 -10.08 -2.14 -9.17
C ARG A 209 -8.71 -1.71 -8.64
N PRO A 210 -7.66 -1.74 -9.47
CA PRO A 210 -6.29 -1.44 -9.04
C PRO A 210 -6.13 -0.04 -8.47
N GLU A 211 -6.88 0.94 -8.95
CA GLU A 211 -6.88 2.31 -8.46
C GLU A 211 -7.21 2.46 -6.97
N ASN A 212 -7.84 1.45 -6.35
CA ASN A 212 -8.14 1.46 -4.91
C ASN A 212 -6.91 1.19 -4.03
N TYR A 213 -5.81 0.73 -4.61
CA TYR A 213 -4.52 0.57 -3.93
C TYR A 213 -3.62 1.81 -4.08
N PHE A 214 -4.02 2.76 -4.94
CA PHE A 214 -3.29 4.00 -5.21
C PHE A 214 -4.11 5.22 -4.79
N LYS A 215 -4.56 5.23 -3.53
CA LYS A 215 -5.55 6.21 -3.06
C LYS A 215 -5.00 7.63 -3.08
N HIS A 216 -3.76 7.85 -2.65
CA HIS A 216 -3.19 9.19 -2.60
C HIS A 216 -2.99 9.76 -4.01
N ILE A 217 -2.42 8.98 -4.93
CA ILE A 217 -2.27 9.38 -6.33
C ILE A 217 -3.65 9.64 -6.96
N LYS A 218 -4.60 8.72 -6.80
CA LYS A 218 -5.94 8.83 -7.39
C LYS A 218 -6.64 10.11 -6.95
N GLU A 219 -6.65 10.38 -5.65
CA GLU A 219 -7.30 11.58 -5.10
C GLU A 219 -6.52 12.86 -5.47
N ALA A 220 -5.19 12.81 -5.52
CA ALA A 220 -4.40 13.93 -6.00
C ALA A 220 -4.69 14.25 -7.48
N CYS A 221 -4.86 13.24 -8.34
CA CYS A 221 -5.28 13.44 -9.72
C CYS A 221 -6.68 14.05 -9.83
N ILE A 222 -7.62 13.72 -8.92
CA ILE A 222 -8.94 14.38 -8.86
C ILE A 222 -8.76 15.86 -8.57
N VAL A 223 -8.04 16.20 -7.50
CA VAL A 223 -7.82 17.60 -7.08
C VAL A 223 -7.12 18.38 -8.17
N LEU A 224 -6.02 17.86 -8.71
CA LEU A 224 -5.23 18.53 -9.73
C LEU A 224 -5.95 18.71 -11.06
N ASN A 225 -7.05 18.00 -11.33
CA ASN A 225 -7.81 18.11 -12.58
C ASN A 225 -9.22 18.71 -12.39
N LEU A 226 -9.48 19.35 -11.25
CA LEU A 226 -10.71 20.14 -11.08
C LEU A 226 -10.79 21.25 -12.14
N ASN A 227 -12.01 21.64 -12.50
CA ASN A 227 -12.19 22.90 -13.24
C ASN A 227 -11.96 24.09 -12.29
N ILE A 228 -11.65 25.25 -12.85
CA ILE A 228 -11.30 26.45 -12.06
C ILE A 228 -12.40 26.86 -11.07
N GLY A 229 -13.67 26.75 -11.45
CA GLY A 229 -14.80 27.08 -10.58
C GLY A 229 -14.89 26.15 -9.37
N SER A 230 -14.83 24.84 -9.60
CA SER A 230 -14.82 23.82 -8.54
C SER A 230 -13.61 23.95 -7.62
N ALA A 231 -12.43 24.26 -8.17
CA ALA A 231 -11.23 24.48 -7.39
C ALA A 231 -11.35 25.72 -6.47
N LEU A 232 -11.89 26.83 -6.98
CA LEU A 232 -12.11 28.04 -6.19
C LEU A 232 -13.15 27.84 -5.09
N LEU A 233 -14.26 27.16 -5.39
CA LEU A 233 -15.27 26.80 -4.39
C LEU A 233 -14.70 25.90 -3.30
N LEU A 234 -13.92 24.88 -3.69
CA LEU A 234 -13.26 23.99 -2.73
C LEU A 234 -12.27 24.77 -1.85
N LYS A 235 -11.50 25.70 -2.42
CA LYS A 235 -10.57 26.55 -1.67
C LYS A 235 -11.29 27.40 -0.64
N ASP A 236 -12.43 28.02 -1.00
CA ASP A 236 -13.25 28.84 -0.10
C ASP A 236 -13.82 28.02 1.07
N VAL A 237 -14.34 26.82 0.79
CA VAL A 237 -14.83 25.89 1.82
C VAL A 237 -13.72 25.48 2.79
N LEU A 238 -12.51 25.20 2.29
CA LEU A 238 -11.35 24.83 3.10
C LEU A 238 -10.86 25.99 3.99
N GLN A 239 -10.86 27.22 3.46
CA GLN A 239 -10.47 28.42 4.21
C GLN A 239 -11.48 28.74 5.32
N THR A 240 -12.78 28.71 5.00
CA THR A 240 -13.87 28.95 5.97
C THR A 240 -13.85 27.92 7.11
N ALA A 241 -13.55 26.65 6.79
CA ALA A 241 -13.42 25.60 7.81
C ALA A 241 -12.23 25.82 8.76
N THR A 242 -11.18 26.49 8.28
CA THR A 242 -9.99 26.82 9.08
C THR A 242 -10.26 28.01 10.00
N GLU A 243 -10.97 29.03 9.52
CA GLU A 243 -11.40 30.22 10.28
C GLU A 243 -12.44 29.87 11.36
N THR A 244 -13.33 28.92 11.09
CA THR A 244 -14.32 28.45 12.08
C THR A 244 -13.65 27.76 13.28
N ARG A 245 -12.45 27.20 13.10
CA ARG A 245 -11.65 26.57 14.18
C ARG A 245 -10.93 27.61 15.06
N THR A 246 -10.79 28.85 14.61
CA THR A 246 -10.11 29.95 15.33
C THR A 246 -11.07 30.96 15.99
N GLY A 247 -12.38 30.71 15.97
CA GLY A 247 -13.33 31.37 16.88
C GLY A 247 -14.31 32.39 16.27
N ILE A 248 -14.53 32.39 14.96
CA ILE A 248 -15.57 33.21 14.33
C ILE A 248 -16.56 32.29 13.61
N ALA A 249 -17.67 31.97 14.30
CA ALA A 249 -18.73 31.15 13.73
C ALA A 249 -19.69 32.02 12.90
N PHE A 250 -19.80 31.73 11.60
CA PHE A 250 -20.97 32.11 10.80
C PHE A 250 -21.44 30.92 9.95
N ASN A 251 -22.73 30.60 10.11
CA ASN A 251 -23.58 29.70 9.32
C ASN A 251 -23.43 28.18 9.49
N SER A 252 -24.45 27.58 10.12
CA SER A 252 -24.67 26.14 10.31
C SER A 252 -25.19 25.38 9.07
N ASN A 253 -25.36 26.06 7.92
CA ASN A 253 -25.95 25.48 6.71
C ASN A 253 -24.92 25.17 5.60
N GLN A 254 -23.63 25.46 5.81
CA GLN A 254 -22.60 25.10 4.82
C GLN A 254 -22.12 23.66 5.04
N PRO A 255 -21.95 22.87 3.97
CA PRO A 255 -21.39 21.53 4.07
C PRO A 255 -19.99 21.62 4.67
N THR A 256 -19.69 20.72 5.62
CA THR A 256 -18.35 20.66 6.21
C THR A 256 -17.32 20.35 5.13
N ALA A 257 -16.08 20.84 5.29
CA ALA A 257 -14.99 20.55 4.35
C ALA A 257 -14.85 19.04 4.04
N VAL A 258 -15.01 18.18 5.04
CA VAL A 258 -14.97 16.71 4.86
C VAL A 258 -16.13 16.21 4.00
N ALA A 259 -17.34 16.74 4.16
CA ALA A 259 -18.48 16.36 3.33
C ALA A 259 -18.25 16.74 1.87
N THR A 260 -17.76 17.94 1.60
CA THR A 260 -17.42 18.40 0.24
C THR A 260 -16.30 17.54 -0.38
N LEU A 261 -15.29 17.15 0.39
CA LEU A 261 -14.24 16.24 -0.10
C LEU A 261 -14.81 14.86 -0.47
N ASN A 262 -15.68 14.30 0.38
CA ASN A 262 -16.33 13.02 0.10
C ASN A 262 -17.21 13.08 -1.17
N GLU A 263 -17.92 14.18 -1.40
CA GLU A 263 -18.72 14.41 -2.63
C GLU A 263 -17.85 14.41 -3.89
N LEU A 264 -16.60 14.89 -3.78
CA LEU A 264 -15.61 14.83 -4.86
C LEU A 264 -14.89 13.46 -4.97
N GLY A 265 -15.22 12.51 -4.10
CA GLY A 265 -14.59 11.19 -4.05
C GLY A 265 -13.21 11.18 -3.37
N ILE A 266 -12.92 12.19 -2.54
CA ILE A 266 -11.68 12.34 -1.77
C ILE A 266 -11.94 11.87 -0.33
N TYR A 267 -11.42 10.69 0.02
CA TYR A 267 -11.65 10.05 1.32
C TYR A 267 -10.37 9.84 2.12
N LYS A 268 -9.21 9.82 1.45
CA LYS A 268 -7.90 9.52 2.03
C LYS A 268 -7.11 10.78 2.37
N LEU A 269 -7.16 11.81 1.53
CA LEU A 269 -6.40 13.05 1.73
C LEU A 269 -7.04 13.93 2.81
N ALA A 270 -6.21 14.51 3.67
CA ALA A 270 -6.69 15.47 4.66
C ALA A 270 -6.99 16.83 3.98
N PRO A 271 -7.89 17.66 4.55
CA PRO A 271 -8.18 18.99 4.02
C PRO A 271 -6.95 19.86 3.75
N LYS A 272 -5.92 19.77 4.60
CA LYS A 272 -4.64 20.49 4.43
C LYS A 272 -3.85 19.99 3.22
N ASP A 273 -3.85 18.69 2.97
CA ASP A 273 -3.17 18.10 1.82
C ASP A 273 -3.83 18.56 0.52
N VAL A 274 -5.16 18.63 0.51
CA VAL A 274 -5.94 19.15 -0.62
C VAL A 274 -5.62 20.63 -0.88
N GLU A 275 -5.52 21.45 0.17
CA GLU A 275 -5.11 22.86 0.02
C GLU A 275 -3.71 22.99 -0.60
N ILE A 276 -2.75 22.16 -0.17
CA ILE A 276 -1.41 22.11 -0.78
C ILE A 276 -1.53 21.78 -2.27
N LEU A 277 -2.25 20.71 -2.62
CA LEU A 277 -2.46 20.29 -4.01
C LEU A 277 -3.11 21.38 -4.87
N LEU A 278 -4.07 22.13 -4.31
CA LEU A 278 -4.69 23.25 -5.00
C LEU A 278 -3.67 24.33 -5.36
N ASN A 279 -2.70 24.59 -4.47
CA ASN A 279 -1.65 25.59 -4.69
C ASN A 279 -0.54 25.09 -5.64
N LEU A 280 -0.47 23.79 -5.94
CA LEU A 280 0.46 23.27 -6.96
C LEU A 280 0.02 23.60 -8.39
N ARG A 281 -1.25 23.98 -8.62
CA ARG A 281 -1.75 24.40 -9.93
C ARG A 281 -1.45 25.88 -10.17
N THR A 282 -0.55 26.16 -11.11
CA THR A 282 -0.11 27.55 -11.40
C THR A 282 -1.16 28.40 -12.10
N ASN A 283 -2.14 27.76 -12.75
CA ASN A 283 -3.14 28.44 -13.56
C ASN A 283 -4.35 28.90 -12.74
N TRP A 284 -4.40 28.57 -11.45
CA TRP A 284 -5.47 29.02 -10.57
C TRP A 284 -5.07 30.30 -9.86
N PRO A 285 -5.99 31.27 -9.75
CA PRO A 285 -5.71 32.49 -9.02
C PRO A 285 -5.30 32.11 -7.59
N ASN A 286 -4.11 32.57 -7.18
CA ASN A 286 -3.82 32.66 -5.77
C ASN A 286 -4.81 33.67 -5.21
N THR A 287 -5.79 33.21 -4.44
CA THR A 287 -6.55 34.08 -3.53
C THR A 287 -5.56 34.56 -2.48
N GLY A 288 -4.77 35.56 -2.86
CA GLY A 288 -3.82 36.20 -1.97
C GLY A 288 -4.59 36.73 -0.77
N ARG A 289 -4.21 36.26 0.42
CA ARG A 289 -4.33 37.01 1.65
C ARG A 289 -2.93 37.12 2.24
#